data_AF-A0A822E460-F1
#
_entry.id   AF-A0A822E460-F1
#
_cell.length_a   1.000
_cell.length_b   1.000
_cell.length_c   1.000
_cell.angle_alpha   90.00
_cell.angle_beta   90.00
_cell.angle_gamma   90.00
#
_symmetry.space_group_name_H-M   'P 1'
#
loop_
_entity.id
_entity.type
_entity.pdbx_description
1 polymer ?
#
loop_
_entity_poly.entity_id
_entity_poly.type
_entity_poly.pdbx_seq_one_letter_code
_entity_poly.pdbx_strand_id
1 'polypeptide(L)' 'GGHGITLMLACVSPSILCENESLSTLRYANRAKNIENAPLIKTDSKENVINRLKLEVR' A
#
# COMPACT_ATOMS: atom_id res chain seq x y z
N GLY A 1 7.51 -0.63 -3.75
CA GLY A 1 6.06 -0.82 -3.62
C GLY A 1 5.41 -0.97 -4.98
N GLY A 2 4.07 -0.90 -5.02
CA GLY A 2 3.25 -1.00 -6.23
C GLY A 2 2.13 0.05 -6.27
N HIS A 3 1.10 -0.15 -7.09
CA HIS A 3 0.01 0.82 -7.29
C HIS A 3 -1.14 0.76 -6.26
N GLY A 4 -0.96 0.03 -5.16
CA GLY A 4 -1.98 -0.13 -4.12
C GLY A 4 -1.78 0.82 -2.95
N ILE A 5 -2.87 1.21 -2.29
CA ILE A 5 -2.81 1.75 -0.93
C ILE A 5 -2.65 0.56 0.01
N THR A 6 -1.68 0.62 0.92
CA THR A 6 -1.35 -0.52 1.80
C THR A 6 -1.32 -0.07 3.25
N LEU A 7 -1.89 -0.90 4.11
CA LEU A 7 -1.84 -0.78 5.56
C LEU A 7 -1.27 -2.09 6.12
N MET A 8 -0.31 -1.98 7.03
CA MET A 8 0.19 -3.11 7.81
C MET A 8 -0.22 -2.92 9.27
N LEU A 9 -0.79 -3.97 9.88
CA LEU A 9 -1.06 -4.04 11.30
C LEU A 9 -0.09 -5.03 11.95
N ALA A 10 0.68 -4.55 12.92
CA ALA A 10 1.62 -5.37 13.67
C ALA A 10 0.94 -5.87 14.95
N CYS A 11 0.62 -7.16 15.01
CA CYS A 11 0.07 -7.79 16.21
C CYS A 11 1.22 -8.25 17.12
N VAL A 12 1.21 -7.82 18.37
CA VAL A 12 2.25 -8.13 19.36
C VAL A 12 1.62 -8.61 20.66
N SER A 13 2.37 -9.42 21.42
CA SER A 13 1.95 -9.91 22.73
C SER A 13 2.64 -9.10 23.84
N PRO A 14 1.93 -8.73 24.92
CA PRO A 14 2.53 -8.09 26.08
C PRO A 14 3.29 -9.08 26.99
N SER A 15 3.28 -10.38 26.69
CA SER A 15 3.95 -11.40 27.51
C SER A 15 5.46 -11.36 27.32
N ILE A 16 6.20 -11.44 28.44
CA ILE A 16 7.68 -11.54 28.46
C ILE A 16 8.18 -12.76 27.68
N LEU A 17 7.41 -13.86 27.66
CA LEU A 17 7.77 -15.09 26.94
C LEU A 17 7.81 -14.88 25.42
N CYS A 18 7.13 -13.85 24.92
CA CYS A 18 7.04 -13.52 23.50
C CYS A 18 7.85 -12.27 23.14
N GLU A 19 8.76 -11.82 24.02
CA GLU A 19 9.51 -10.56 23.83
C GLU A 19 10.31 -10.56 22.52
N ASN A 20 11.08 -11.63 22.26
CA ASN A 20 11.92 -11.74 21.06
C ASN A 20 11.11 -11.73 19.75
N GLU A 21 9.98 -12.44 19.71
CA GLU A 21 9.10 -12.48 18.54
C GLU A 21 8.37 -11.15 18.34
N SER A 22 7.92 -10.53 19.44
CA SER A 22 7.28 -9.21 19.40
C SER A 22 8.26 -8.14 18.94
N LEU A 23 9.52 -8.18 19.39
CA LEU A 23 10.58 -7.29 18.93
C LEU A 23 10.88 -7.49 17.45
N SER A 24 10.95 -8.75 16.98
CA SER A 24 11.14 -9.07 15.57
C SER A 24 10.00 -8.52 14.70
N THR A 25 8.76 -8.65 15.16
CA THR A 25 7.56 -8.10 14.53
C THR A 25 7.63 -6.57 14.45
N LEU A 26 7.98 -5.89 15.54
CA LEU A 26 8.14 -4.43 15.56
C LEU A 26 9.27 -3.94 14.64
N ARG A 27 10.40 -4.67 14.61
CA ARG A 27 11.52 -4.36 13.71
C ARG A 27 11.10 -4.50 12.25
N TYR A 28 10.31 -5.51 11.90
CA TYR A 28 9.77 -5.65 10.56
C TYR A 28 8.79 -4.52 10.24
N ALA A 29 7.85 -4.20 11.13
CA ALA A 29 6.92 -3.09 10.96
C ALA A 29 7.65 -1.75 10.73
N ASN A 30 8.74 -1.51 11.47
CA ASN A 30 9.57 -0.32 11.29
C ASN A 30 10.29 -0.25 9.93
N ARG A 31 10.60 -1.40 9.31
CA ARG A 31 11.11 -1.43 7.93
C ARG A 31 9.98 -1.26 6.92
N ALA A 32 8.87 -1.96 7.14
CA ALA A 32 7.71 -1.95 6.24
C ALA A 32 7.09 -0.56 6.10
N LYS A 33 7.12 0.27 7.15
CA LYS A 33 6.63 1.67 7.09
C LYS A 33 7.39 2.52 6.05
N ASN A 34 8.61 2.14 5.70
CA ASN A 34 9.44 2.85 4.72
C ASN A 34 9.22 2.34 3.29
N ILE A 35 8.30 1.38 3.07
CA ILE A 35 7.96 0.92 1.73
C ILE A 35 7.07 1.98 1.09
N GLU A 36 7.59 2.63 0.05
CA GLU A 36 6.83 3.58 -0.75
C GLU A 36 6.04 2.86 -1.85
N ASN A 37 4.74 3.16 -1.90
CA ASN A 37 3.84 2.78 -2.98
C ASN A 37 3.52 4.00 -3.83
N ALA A 38 3.20 3.77 -5.11
CA ALA A 38 2.79 4.80 -6.06
C ALA A 38 1.32 4.55 -6.45
N PRO A 39 0.35 4.86 -5.58
CA PRO A 39 -1.04 4.52 -5.84
C PRO A 39 -1.55 5.21 -7.11
N LEU A 40 -2.22 4.45 -7.98
CA LEU A 40 -2.87 4.95 -9.20
C LEU A 40 -4.38 4.73 -9.12
N ILE A 41 -5.15 5.76 -9.44
CA ILE A 41 -6.60 5.63 -9.59
C ILE A 41 -6.86 4.78 -10.84
N LYS A 42 -7.35 3.56 -10.63
CA LYS A 42 -7.82 2.72 -11.74
C LYS A 42 -9.11 3.30 -12.28
N THR A 43 -8.98 4.03 -13.39
CA THR A 43 -10.12 4.50 -14.18
C THR A 43 -10.34 3.49 -15.31
N ASP A 44 -11.60 3.28 -15.71
CA ASP A 44 -11.90 2.32 -16.77
C ASP A 44 -11.19 2.74 -18.07
N SER A 45 -10.44 1.82 -18.66
CA SER A 45 -9.63 2.10 -19.86
C SER A 45 -10.49 2.55 -21.03
N LYS A 46 -11.71 2.05 -21.13
CA LYS A 46 -12.70 2.45 -22.14
C LYS A 46 -13.16 3.89 -21.93
N GLU A 47 -13.47 4.31 -20.71
CA GLU A 47 -13.86 5.69 -20.42
C GLU A 47 -12.72 6.66 -20.69
N ASN A 48 -11.48 6.29 -20.33
CA ASN A 48 -10.30 7.11 -20.63
C ASN A 48 -10.11 7.31 -22.13
N VAL A 49 -10.26 6.26 -22.94
CA VAL A 49 -10.16 6.36 -24.40
C VAL A 49 -11.27 7.22 -24.96
N ILE A 50 -12.52 7.01 -24.52
CA ILE A 50 -13.68 7.81 -24.97
C ILE A 50 -13.49 9.29 -24.61
N ASN A 51 -13.05 9.61 -23.40
CA ASN A 51 -12.84 10.99 -22.95
C ASN A 51 -11.70 11.66 -23.71
N ARG A 52 -10.60 10.94 -23.98
CA ARG A 52 -9.49 11.44 -24.80
C ARG A 52 -9.94 11.75 -26.23
N LEU A 53 -10.68 10.83 -26.87
CA LEU A 53 -11.20 11.03 -28.22
C LEU A 53 -12.19 12.20 -28.29
N LYS A 54 -13.04 12.40 -27.27
CA LYS A 54 -13.95 13.55 -27.19
C LYS A 54 -13.22 14.89 -27.07
N LEU A 55 -12.05 14.93 -26.43
CA LEU A 55 -11.23 16.14 -26.31
C LEU A 55 -10.53 16.51 -27.62
N GLU A 56 -10.13 15.53 -28.43
CA GLU A 56 -9.43 15.77 -29.71
C GLU A 56 -10.36 16.30 -30.83
N VAL A 57 -11.68 16.17 -30.68
CA VAL A 57 -12.70 16.60 -31.66
C VAL A 57 -13.21 18.03 -31.41
N ARG A 58 -12.74 18.70 -30.35
CA ARG A 58 -13.11 20.08 -30.01
C ARG A 58 -12.07 21.08 -30.50
#